data_AF-A0A1B7W5M2-F1
#
_entry.id   AF-A0A1B7W5M2-F1
#
_cell.length_a   1.000
_cell.length_b   1.000
_cell.length_c   1.000
_cell.angle_alpha   90.00
_cell.angle_beta   90.00
_cell.angle_gamma   90.00
#
_symmetry.space_group_name_H-M   'P 1'
#
loop_
_entity.id
_entity.type
_entity.pdbx_description
1 polymer ?
#
loop_
_entity_poly.entity_id
_entity_poly.type
_entity_poly.pdbx_seq_one_letter_code
_entity_poly.pdbx_strand_id
1 'polypeptide(L)'
;MTVEYWRAKIWGLLHDPVLKALHNNSGRGKNSFYKQLEVMKPWVETGKTPDQSGGKVLENILLADYIASASDRSAIGSVTASINYAPGKNREKGLEITHLLSGARQEWKINSHDELIKGKRKDYLVQKEQKELLAKVPKELQDPSIKDDIKKIKQLYWWLWRCLPQATCDLFKDNSLMLMPAETRIPDASIWSHVSMTSALAGALAGYDLTAAQIQRWQGNDELSHPYLAVFSFSPVQELIKSSRKMRDFWAGSWLLHYLSAKVCWQLANQY
;
A
#
# COMPACT_ATOMS: atom_id res chain seq x y z
N MET A 1 3.41 -14.62 14.00
CA MET A 1 3.42 -13.14 14.06
C MET A 1 2.20 -12.70 14.82
N THR A 2 2.35 -11.67 15.63
CA THR A 2 1.28 -11.13 16.47
C THR A 2 0.22 -10.42 15.64
N VAL A 3 -0.92 -10.15 16.27
CA VAL A 3 -1.99 -9.33 15.71
C VAL A 3 -1.49 -7.90 15.42
N GLU A 4 -0.65 -7.32 16.27
CA GLU A 4 -0.16 -5.95 16.11
C GLU A 4 0.75 -5.80 14.89
N TYR A 5 1.57 -6.81 14.59
CA TYR A 5 2.35 -6.85 13.35
C TYR A 5 1.45 -6.67 12.12
N TRP A 6 0.33 -7.41 12.05
CA TRP A 6 -0.58 -7.32 10.92
C TRP A 6 -1.38 -6.01 10.91
N ARG A 7 -1.74 -5.46 12.07
CA ARG A 7 -2.35 -4.11 12.15
C ARG A 7 -1.41 -3.04 11.59
N ALA A 8 -0.11 -3.12 11.88
CA ALA A 8 0.88 -2.21 11.30
C ALA A 8 0.92 -2.30 9.78
N LYS A 9 0.87 -3.52 9.21
CA LYS A 9 0.82 -3.73 7.76
C LYS A 9 -0.47 -3.18 7.12
N ILE A 10 -1.62 -3.39 7.77
CA ILE A 10 -2.92 -2.87 7.31
C ILE A 10 -2.92 -1.33 7.38
N TRP A 11 -2.38 -0.75 8.45
CA TRP A 11 -2.17 0.70 8.53
C TRP A 11 -1.30 1.17 7.36
N GLY A 12 -0.17 0.52 7.08
CA GLY A 12 0.71 0.93 5.98
C GLY A 12 0.04 0.91 4.60
N LEU A 13 -0.89 -0.03 4.34
CA LEU A 13 -1.67 -0.05 3.09
C LEU A 13 -2.68 1.10 2.97
N LEU A 14 -3.13 1.66 4.10
CA LEU A 14 -4.29 2.56 4.17
C LEU A 14 -3.99 3.89 4.89
N HIS A 15 -2.73 4.16 5.22
CA HIS A 15 -2.28 5.36 5.92
C HIS A 15 -2.55 6.62 5.09
N ASP A 16 -2.44 6.49 3.75
CA ASP A 16 -2.81 7.48 2.76
C ASP A 16 -4.20 7.17 2.17
N PRO A 17 -4.94 8.16 1.63
CA PRO A 17 -6.16 7.90 0.88
C PRO A 17 -5.82 7.11 -0.38
N VAL A 18 -6.62 6.10 -0.70
CA VAL A 18 -6.54 5.36 -1.95
C VAL A 18 -6.60 6.32 -3.14
N LEU A 19 -7.46 7.34 -3.08
CA LEU A 19 -7.68 8.31 -4.16
C LEU A 19 -6.84 9.59 -4.00
N LYS A 20 -5.67 9.51 -3.32
CA LYS A 20 -4.81 10.66 -2.94
C LYS A 20 -4.54 11.64 -4.08
N ALA A 21 -4.21 11.16 -5.28
CA ALA A 21 -3.85 12.02 -6.42
C ALA A 21 -5.04 12.85 -6.95
N LEU A 22 -6.26 12.37 -6.73
CA LEU A 22 -7.49 13.05 -7.15
C LEU A 22 -7.93 14.12 -6.15
N HIS A 23 -7.46 14.05 -4.90
CA HIS A 23 -7.70 15.09 -3.92
C HIS A 23 -6.97 16.40 -4.28
N ASN A 24 -7.55 17.51 -3.83
CA ASN A 24 -6.86 18.80 -3.75
C ASN A 24 -6.44 19.07 -2.29
N ASN A 25 -6.06 20.31 -1.97
CA ASN A 25 -5.62 20.75 -0.63
C ASN A 25 -6.59 20.43 0.53
N SER A 26 -7.83 19.97 0.26
CA SER A 26 -8.84 19.71 1.29
C SER A 26 -8.91 18.26 1.81
N GLY A 27 -8.14 17.32 1.23
CA GLY A 27 -8.23 15.89 1.57
C GLY A 27 -6.97 15.04 1.41
N ARG A 28 -5.85 15.58 0.90
CA ARG A 28 -4.64 14.81 0.56
C ARG A 28 -3.85 14.25 1.76
N GLY A 29 -4.00 14.84 2.95
CA GLY A 29 -3.29 14.45 4.18
C GLY A 29 -4.17 13.73 5.21
N LYS A 30 -5.20 13.01 4.76
CA LYS A 30 -6.04 12.17 5.62
C LYS A 30 -5.70 10.71 5.39
N ASN A 31 -6.19 9.84 6.27
CA ASN A 31 -6.06 8.41 6.07
C ASN A 31 -7.24 7.88 5.24
N SER A 32 -7.07 6.69 4.67
CA SER A 32 -8.15 5.94 4.03
C SER A 32 -9.18 5.45 5.06
N PHE A 33 -9.91 4.38 4.74
CA PHE A 33 -10.96 3.81 5.58
C PHE A 33 -10.46 2.88 6.70
N TYR A 34 -9.15 2.79 6.98
CA TYR A 34 -8.64 1.87 8.01
C TYR A 34 -9.30 2.09 9.38
N LYS A 35 -9.64 3.34 9.72
CA LYS A 35 -10.28 3.69 11.00
C LYS A 35 -11.66 3.04 11.19
N GLN A 36 -12.27 2.57 10.11
CA GLN A 36 -13.57 1.89 10.11
C GLN A 36 -13.46 0.37 10.18
N LEU A 37 -12.26 -0.20 10.01
CA LEU A 37 -12.07 -1.64 10.05
C LEU A 37 -12.09 -2.14 11.51
N GLU A 38 -12.87 -3.19 11.79
CA GLU A 38 -12.96 -3.79 13.13
C GLU A 38 -11.59 -4.18 13.68
N VAL A 39 -10.70 -4.70 12.83
CA VAL A 39 -9.32 -5.08 13.21
C VAL A 39 -8.51 -3.90 13.76
N MET A 40 -8.81 -2.66 13.34
CA MET A 40 -8.05 -1.46 13.72
C MET A 40 -8.60 -0.77 14.97
N LYS A 41 -9.81 -1.12 15.43
CA LYS A 41 -10.46 -0.48 16.59
C LYS A 41 -9.57 -0.41 17.84
N PRO A 42 -8.80 -1.45 18.22
CA PRO A 42 -7.93 -1.36 19.40
C PRO A 42 -6.90 -0.22 19.34
N TRP A 43 -6.42 0.14 18.15
CA TRP A 43 -5.53 1.29 17.95
C TRP A 43 -6.32 2.61 17.90
N VAL A 44 -7.44 2.62 17.19
CA VAL A 44 -8.24 3.82 16.94
C VAL A 44 -8.93 4.33 18.20
N GLU A 45 -9.57 3.44 18.96
CA GLU A 45 -10.33 3.78 20.18
C GLU A 45 -9.41 4.27 21.30
N THR A 46 -8.16 3.82 21.32
CA THR A 46 -7.15 4.25 22.30
C THR A 46 -6.31 5.44 21.81
N GLY A 47 -6.53 5.92 20.58
CA GLY A 47 -5.73 6.97 19.97
C GLY A 47 -4.27 6.57 19.71
N LYS A 48 -3.96 5.27 19.73
CA LYS A 48 -2.62 4.69 19.55
C LYS A 48 -2.41 4.28 18.09
N THR A 49 -2.43 5.26 17.20
CA THR A 49 -2.10 5.08 15.78
C THR A 49 -0.78 5.77 15.43
N PRO A 50 -0.02 5.27 14.45
CA PRO A 50 1.26 5.89 14.05
C PRO A 50 1.12 7.37 13.65
N ASP A 51 0.01 7.77 13.04
CA ASP A 51 -0.24 9.16 12.62
C ASP A 51 -0.67 10.12 13.75
N GLN A 52 -0.97 9.62 14.96
CA GLN A 52 -1.54 10.43 16.05
C GLN A 52 -0.74 10.38 17.35
N SER A 53 0.10 9.37 17.57
CA SER A 53 0.77 9.15 18.85
C SER A 53 2.29 9.20 18.72
N GLY A 54 2.94 10.03 19.54
CA GLY A 54 4.41 10.07 19.69
C GLY A 54 4.98 8.96 20.57
N GLY A 55 4.35 7.77 20.57
CA GLY A 55 4.88 6.62 21.29
C GLY A 55 6.04 6.01 20.52
N LYS A 56 7.15 5.66 21.19
CA LYS A 56 8.40 5.19 20.55
C LYS A 56 8.20 4.12 19.45
N VAL A 57 7.34 3.12 19.68
CA VAL A 57 7.02 2.09 18.67
C VAL A 57 6.20 2.64 17.52
N LEU A 58 5.20 3.47 17.81
CA LEU A 58 4.31 4.05 16.80
C LEU A 58 5.09 5.04 15.92
N GLU A 59 6.02 5.79 16.49
CA GLU A 59 6.99 6.60 15.74
C GLU A 59 7.89 5.71 14.86
N ASN A 60 8.36 4.58 15.38
CA ASN A 60 9.15 3.63 14.58
C ASN A 60 8.35 3.06 13.40
N ILE A 61 7.08 2.72 13.61
CA ILE A 61 6.18 2.26 12.54
C ILE A 61 5.92 3.39 11.54
N LEU A 62 5.76 4.64 12.00
CA LEU A 62 5.55 5.81 11.15
C LEU A 62 6.74 6.05 10.21
N LEU A 63 7.98 5.69 10.61
CA LEU A 63 9.15 5.76 9.74
C LEU A 63 8.96 4.99 8.43
N ALA A 64 8.07 4.00 8.39
CA ALA A 64 7.77 3.27 7.16
C ALA A 64 7.31 4.19 6.02
N ASP A 65 6.43 5.16 6.30
CA ASP A 65 6.00 6.14 5.29
C ASP A 65 7.17 7.03 4.89
N TYR A 66 7.94 7.54 5.85
CA TYR A 66 9.09 8.41 5.53
C TYR A 66 10.16 7.70 4.70
N ILE A 67 10.48 6.45 5.00
CA ILE A 67 11.45 5.65 4.24
C ILE A 67 10.91 5.36 2.83
N ALA A 68 9.65 4.94 2.70
CA ALA A 68 9.02 4.68 1.41
C ALA A 68 8.94 5.97 0.57
N SER A 69 8.45 7.05 1.15
CA SER A 69 8.38 8.37 0.52
C SER A 69 9.75 8.91 0.12
N ALA A 70 10.81 8.67 0.88
CA ALA A 70 12.18 9.09 0.53
C ALA A 70 12.71 8.32 -0.69
N SER A 71 12.37 7.03 -0.82
CA SER A 71 12.67 6.23 -2.00
C SER A 71 11.91 6.72 -3.24
N ASP A 72 10.62 7.06 -3.08
CA ASP A 72 9.77 7.47 -4.20
C ASP A 72 10.01 8.92 -4.67
N ARG A 73 10.39 9.84 -3.77
CA ARG A 73 10.30 11.30 -4.03
C ARG A 73 11.64 12.04 -4.00
N SER A 74 12.75 11.36 -3.72
CA SER A 74 14.08 11.98 -3.51
C SER A 74 14.02 13.19 -2.55
N ALA A 75 14.97 14.13 -2.61
CA ALA A 75 15.07 15.29 -1.71
C ALA A 75 13.95 16.35 -1.86
N ILE A 76 12.92 16.11 -2.67
CA ILE A 76 11.89 17.10 -3.07
C ILE A 76 10.77 17.24 -2.00
N GLY A 77 10.81 16.47 -0.92
CA GLY A 77 9.86 16.58 0.19
C GLY A 77 9.73 18.00 0.77
N SER A 78 10.77 18.83 0.64
CA SER A 78 10.83 20.24 1.07
C SER A 78 10.20 21.24 0.09
N VAL A 79 9.77 20.82 -1.11
CA VAL A 79 9.21 21.73 -2.11
C VAL A 79 7.78 22.13 -1.75
N THR A 80 7.55 23.44 -1.66
CA THR A 80 6.26 24.05 -1.28
C THR A 80 5.24 24.13 -2.43
N ALA A 81 5.70 23.96 -3.68
CA ALA A 81 4.81 23.93 -4.84
C ALA A 81 3.89 22.70 -4.80
N SER A 82 2.63 22.87 -5.18
CA SER A 82 1.65 21.77 -5.28
C SER A 82 1.20 21.58 -6.73
N ILE A 83 1.12 20.32 -7.15
CA ILE A 83 0.48 19.92 -8.41
C ILE A 83 -0.81 19.20 -8.06
N ASN A 84 -1.94 19.65 -8.61
CA ASN A 84 -3.24 19.09 -8.32
C ASN A 84 -3.88 18.60 -9.62
N TYR A 85 -4.57 17.45 -9.56
CA TYR A 85 -5.47 17.03 -10.63
C TYR A 85 -6.58 18.08 -10.80
N ALA A 86 -6.91 18.45 -12.04
CA ALA A 86 -7.92 19.47 -12.34
C ALA A 86 -7.74 20.75 -11.48
N PRO A 87 -6.61 21.47 -11.65
CA PRO A 87 -6.27 22.64 -10.86
C PRO A 87 -7.28 23.78 -11.06
N GLY A 88 -7.43 24.65 -10.06
CA GLY A 88 -8.49 25.69 -10.07
C GLY A 88 -8.48 26.61 -11.29
N LYS A 89 -7.28 26.91 -11.84
CA LYS A 89 -7.11 27.74 -13.05
C LYS A 89 -7.39 26.98 -14.36
N ASN A 90 -7.41 25.64 -14.34
CA ASN A 90 -7.64 24.81 -15.51
C ASN A 90 -8.28 23.47 -15.09
N ARG A 91 -9.58 23.49 -14.78
CA ARG A 91 -10.29 22.33 -14.22
C ARG A 91 -10.43 21.17 -15.20
N GLU A 92 -10.29 21.43 -16.50
CA GLU A 92 -10.35 20.39 -17.54
C GLU A 92 -9.07 19.56 -17.65
N LYS A 93 -7.96 20.02 -17.08
CA LYS A 93 -6.67 19.34 -17.20
C LYS A 93 -6.56 18.14 -16.25
N GLY A 94 -6.04 17.03 -16.75
CA GLY A 94 -5.64 15.88 -15.93
C GLY A 94 -4.33 16.13 -15.16
N LEU A 95 -3.65 15.06 -14.77
CA LEU A 95 -2.25 15.10 -14.36
C LEU A 95 -1.37 14.63 -15.51
N GLU A 96 -0.23 15.27 -15.72
CA GLU A 96 0.81 14.70 -16.59
C GLU A 96 1.56 13.65 -15.78
N ILE A 97 1.64 12.42 -16.27
CA ILE A 97 2.45 11.35 -15.67
C ILE A 97 3.54 10.93 -16.65
N THR A 98 4.67 10.45 -16.15
CA THR A 98 5.85 10.16 -16.98
C THR A 98 6.28 8.71 -16.80
N HIS A 99 6.55 8.03 -17.91
CA HIS A 99 7.10 6.68 -17.86
C HIS A 99 8.54 6.71 -17.33
N LEU A 100 8.80 5.96 -16.25
CA LEU A 100 10.09 5.94 -15.52
C LEU A 100 11.33 5.78 -16.40
N LEU A 101 11.31 4.86 -17.36
CA LEU A 101 12.49 4.57 -18.20
C LEU A 101 12.62 5.47 -19.44
N SER A 102 11.57 5.59 -20.24
CA SER A 102 11.62 6.34 -21.50
C SER A 102 11.48 7.85 -21.32
N GLY A 103 10.99 8.34 -20.18
CA GLY A 103 10.63 9.74 -19.99
C GLY A 103 9.42 10.19 -20.82
N ALA A 104 8.71 9.25 -21.47
CA ALA A 104 7.53 9.57 -22.26
C ALA A 104 6.42 10.10 -21.35
N ARG A 105 5.85 11.25 -21.73
CA ARG A 105 4.78 11.92 -21.00
C ARG A 105 3.43 11.46 -21.52
N GLN A 106 2.46 11.32 -20.61
CA GLN A 106 1.06 11.07 -20.95
C GLN A 106 0.16 11.91 -20.04
N GLU A 107 -0.95 12.40 -20.58
CA GLU A 107 -1.99 13.03 -19.77
C GLU A 107 -2.88 11.95 -19.16
N TRP A 108 -2.89 11.87 -17.83
CA TRP A 108 -3.77 11.03 -17.05
C TRP A 108 -5.02 11.80 -16.62
N LYS A 109 -6.15 11.49 -17.24
CA LYS A 109 -7.49 12.03 -16.93
C LYS A 109 -8.45 10.86 -16.74
N ILE A 110 -9.09 10.77 -15.57
CA ILE A 110 -10.00 9.67 -15.26
C ILE A 110 -11.31 9.76 -16.03
N ASN A 111 -11.98 8.63 -16.26
CA ASN A 111 -13.28 8.57 -16.94
C ASN A 111 -14.35 9.39 -16.22
N SER A 112 -14.38 9.35 -14.88
CA SER A 112 -15.32 10.13 -14.06
C SER A 112 -14.86 11.57 -13.77
N HIS A 113 -14.12 12.19 -14.69
CA HIS A 113 -13.58 13.54 -14.50
C HIS A 113 -14.70 14.56 -14.26
N ASP A 114 -15.75 14.50 -15.07
CA ASP A 114 -16.88 15.42 -15.01
C ASP A 114 -17.59 15.39 -13.66
N GLU A 115 -17.88 14.20 -13.12
CA GLU A 115 -18.49 14.04 -11.81
C GLU A 115 -17.58 14.58 -10.70
N LEU A 116 -16.27 14.34 -10.84
CA LEU A 116 -15.26 14.79 -9.87
C LEU A 116 -15.16 16.32 -9.80
N ILE A 117 -15.29 17.04 -10.94
CA ILE A 117 -15.12 18.49 -10.98
C ILE A 117 -16.40 19.29 -10.73
N LYS A 118 -17.58 18.74 -11.09
CA LYS A 118 -18.90 19.38 -10.95
C LYS A 118 -19.38 19.40 -9.49
N GLY A 119 -19.06 18.36 -8.72
CA GLY A 119 -19.49 18.22 -7.33
C GLY A 119 -18.53 18.80 -6.29
N LYS A 120 -18.87 18.61 -5.02
CA LYS A 120 -17.92 18.78 -3.91
C LYS A 120 -16.91 17.64 -3.95
N ARG A 121 -15.80 17.86 -4.66
CA ARG A 121 -14.74 16.86 -4.91
C ARG A 121 -14.38 16.01 -3.69
N LYS A 122 -14.14 16.67 -2.55
CA LYS A 122 -13.79 15.99 -1.29
C LYS A 122 -14.86 15.00 -0.86
N ASP A 123 -16.12 15.42 -0.86
CA ASP A 123 -17.24 14.61 -0.39
C ASP A 123 -17.47 13.43 -1.34
N TYR A 124 -17.34 13.66 -2.65
CA TYR A 124 -17.40 12.60 -3.66
C TYR A 124 -16.33 11.53 -3.45
N LEU A 125 -15.05 11.93 -3.29
CA LEU A 125 -13.94 11.00 -3.07
C LEU A 125 -14.07 10.26 -1.74
N VAL A 126 -14.43 10.97 -0.67
CA VAL A 126 -14.68 10.38 0.65
C VAL A 126 -15.82 9.39 0.59
N GLN A 127 -16.92 9.69 -0.12
CA GLN A 127 -18.02 8.75 -0.31
C GLN A 127 -17.58 7.49 -1.07
N LYS A 128 -16.84 7.66 -2.18
CA LYS A 128 -16.32 6.55 -2.97
C LYS A 128 -15.44 5.63 -2.13
N GLU A 129 -14.56 6.21 -1.34
CA GLU A 129 -13.58 5.45 -0.56
C GLU A 129 -14.16 4.88 0.74
N GLN A 130 -14.76 5.73 1.57
CA GLN A 130 -15.21 5.35 2.91
C GLN A 130 -16.53 4.58 2.94
N LYS A 131 -17.30 4.57 1.84
CA LYS A 131 -18.53 3.80 1.74
C LYS A 131 -18.46 2.75 0.64
N GLU A 132 -18.23 3.16 -0.61
CA GLU A 132 -18.36 2.25 -1.75
C GLU A 132 -17.20 1.25 -1.84
N LEU A 133 -15.94 1.68 -1.65
CA LEU A 133 -14.78 0.76 -1.61
C LEU A 133 -14.77 -0.09 -0.34
N LEU A 134 -15.06 0.50 0.82
CA LEU A 134 -15.19 -0.28 2.06
C LEU A 134 -16.23 -1.39 1.93
N ALA A 135 -17.37 -1.12 1.28
CA ALA A 135 -18.41 -2.11 1.02
C ALA A 135 -17.97 -3.25 0.08
N LYS A 136 -16.86 -3.10 -0.66
CA LYS A 136 -16.28 -4.18 -1.48
C LYS A 136 -15.47 -5.17 -0.65
N VAL A 137 -15.03 -4.80 0.56
CA VAL A 137 -14.34 -5.72 1.46
C VAL A 137 -15.29 -6.89 1.80
N PRO A 138 -14.84 -8.16 1.77
CA PRO A 138 -15.70 -9.29 2.11
C PRO A 138 -16.33 -9.15 3.50
N LYS A 139 -17.61 -9.49 3.65
CA LYS A 139 -18.38 -9.23 4.89
C LYS A 139 -17.83 -10.02 6.08
N GLU A 140 -17.35 -11.23 5.83
CA GLU A 140 -16.68 -12.11 6.79
C GLU A 140 -15.32 -11.60 7.28
N LEU A 141 -14.80 -10.53 6.68
CA LEU A 141 -13.58 -9.83 7.11
C LEU A 141 -13.88 -8.47 7.75
N GLN A 142 -15.16 -8.13 7.92
CA GLN A 142 -15.64 -6.92 8.57
C GLN A 142 -16.32 -7.19 9.91
N ASP A 143 -16.43 -8.46 10.32
CA ASP A 143 -17.07 -8.82 11.59
C ASP A 143 -16.15 -8.60 12.80
N PRO A 144 -16.68 -8.31 14.00
CA PRO A 144 -15.86 -8.05 15.18
C PRO A 144 -14.95 -9.20 15.62
N SER A 145 -15.20 -10.44 15.19
CA SER A 145 -14.36 -11.59 15.54
C SER A 145 -12.97 -11.51 14.89
N ILE A 146 -12.78 -10.65 13.88
CA ILE A 146 -11.48 -10.47 13.22
C ILE A 146 -10.41 -9.91 14.15
N LYS A 147 -10.79 -9.21 15.23
CA LYS A 147 -9.86 -8.44 16.08
C LYS A 147 -8.67 -9.25 16.57
N ASP A 148 -8.90 -10.53 16.87
CA ASP A 148 -7.89 -11.45 17.42
C ASP A 148 -7.68 -12.70 16.54
N ASP A 149 -8.39 -12.82 15.41
CA ASP A 149 -8.26 -13.94 14.47
C ASP A 149 -7.19 -13.65 13.40
N ILE A 150 -5.96 -14.05 13.68
CA ILE A 150 -4.81 -13.87 12.77
C ILE A 150 -5.10 -14.39 11.35
N LYS A 151 -5.85 -15.49 11.20
CA LYS A 151 -6.14 -16.04 9.88
C LYS A 151 -7.01 -15.10 9.07
N LYS A 152 -8.08 -14.56 9.67
CA LYS A 152 -8.94 -13.55 9.03
C LYS A 152 -8.19 -12.24 8.78
N ILE A 153 -7.35 -11.80 9.71
CA ILE A 153 -6.55 -10.58 9.54
C ILE A 153 -5.62 -10.71 8.33
N LYS A 154 -4.96 -11.86 8.15
CA LYS A 154 -4.13 -12.13 6.97
C LYS A 154 -4.93 -12.13 5.68
N GLN A 155 -6.13 -12.72 5.67
CA GLN A 155 -7.02 -12.69 4.51
C GLN A 155 -7.43 -11.25 4.15
N LEU A 156 -7.75 -10.42 5.15
CA LEU A 156 -8.04 -9.00 4.96
C LEU A 156 -6.83 -8.27 4.38
N TYR A 157 -5.64 -8.48 4.95
CA TYR A 157 -4.40 -7.89 4.44
C TYR A 157 -4.17 -8.25 2.96
N TRP A 158 -4.27 -9.53 2.58
CA TRP A 158 -4.09 -9.95 1.19
C TRP A 158 -5.16 -9.39 0.26
N TRP A 159 -6.41 -9.31 0.71
CA TRP A 159 -7.47 -8.69 -0.08
C TRP A 159 -7.19 -7.19 -0.29
N LEU A 160 -6.78 -6.47 0.75
CA LEU A 160 -6.40 -5.05 0.65
C LEU A 160 -5.21 -4.86 -0.30
N TRP A 161 -4.19 -5.71 -0.22
CA TRP A 161 -3.01 -5.59 -1.09
C TRP A 161 -3.32 -5.96 -2.56
N ARG A 162 -4.02 -7.08 -2.80
CA ARG A 162 -4.19 -7.64 -4.15
C ARG A 162 -5.46 -7.18 -4.86
N CYS A 163 -6.55 -6.96 -4.12
CA CYS A 163 -7.90 -6.77 -4.68
C CYS A 163 -8.37 -5.31 -4.61
N LEU A 164 -7.95 -4.53 -3.61
CA LEU A 164 -8.33 -3.11 -3.51
C LEU A 164 -7.96 -2.26 -4.75
N PRO A 165 -6.78 -2.42 -5.38
CA PRO A 165 -6.46 -1.70 -6.61
C PRO A 165 -7.45 -2.00 -7.74
N GLN A 166 -7.79 -3.28 -7.93
CA GLN A 166 -8.76 -3.70 -8.94
C GLN A 166 -10.17 -3.22 -8.59
N ALA A 167 -10.60 -3.36 -7.34
CA ALA A 167 -11.90 -2.88 -6.88
C ALA A 167 -12.06 -1.35 -7.08
N THR A 168 -10.96 -0.61 -6.98
CA THR A 168 -10.90 0.82 -7.29
C THR A 168 -11.08 1.08 -8.78
N CYS A 169 -10.37 0.35 -9.64
CA CYS A 169 -10.55 0.47 -11.09
C CYS A 169 -11.99 0.12 -11.50
N ASP A 170 -12.56 -0.96 -10.95
CA ASP A 170 -13.92 -1.41 -11.25
C ASP A 170 -14.98 -0.40 -10.80
N LEU A 171 -14.79 0.22 -9.63
CA LEU A 171 -15.70 1.22 -9.07
C LEU A 171 -15.84 2.44 -9.99
N PHE A 172 -14.74 2.84 -10.61
CA PHE A 172 -14.67 3.98 -11.53
C PHE A 172 -14.81 3.57 -13.00
N LYS A 173 -14.86 2.26 -13.29
CA LYS A 173 -14.79 1.69 -14.64
C LYS A 173 -13.61 2.27 -15.44
N ASP A 174 -12.45 2.32 -14.80
CA ASP A 174 -11.26 2.98 -15.33
C ASP A 174 -9.98 2.28 -14.85
N ASN A 175 -9.32 1.56 -15.77
CA ASN A 175 -8.07 0.85 -15.48
C ASN A 175 -6.87 1.79 -15.31
N SER A 176 -6.98 3.06 -15.75
CA SER A 176 -5.88 4.02 -15.61
C SER A 176 -5.59 4.38 -14.15
N LEU A 177 -6.52 4.09 -13.22
CA LEU A 177 -6.31 4.24 -11.77
C LEU A 177 -5.17 3.37 -11.23
N MET A 178 -4.74 2.33 -11.96
CA MET A 178 -3.51 1.60 -11.63
C MET A 178 -2.25 2.49 -11.74
N LEU A 179 -2.30 3.52 -12.58
CA LEU A 179 -1.21 4.47 -12.81
C LEU A 179 -1.31 5.74 -11.94
N MET A 180 -2.26 5.78 -11.00
CA MET A 180 -2.45 6.93 -10.13
C MET A 180 -1.17 7.21 -9.33
N PRO A 181 -0.57 8.42 -9.44
CA PRO A 181 0.72 8.69 -8.83
C PRO A 181 0.60 8.83 -7.31
N ALA A 182 1.58 8.31 -6.57
CA ALA A 182 1.69 8.52 -5.12
C ALA A 182 1.98 10.00 -4.81
N GLU A 183 2.83 10.62 -5.65
CA GLU A 183 3.23 12.02 -5.57
C GLU A 183 2.91 12.73 -6.88
N THR A 184 1.94 13.64 -6.88
CA THR A 184 1.57 14.39 -8.09
C THR A 184 2.67 15.34 -8.58
N ARG A 185 3.64 15.70 -7.74
CA ARG A 185 4.81 16.53 -8.11
C ARG A 185 5.86 15.73 -8.89
N ILE A 186 5.97 14.43 -8.62
CA ILE A 186 6.86 13.48 -9.28
C ILE A 186 6.03 12.24 -9.59
N PRO A 187 5.25 12.27 -10.68
CA PRO A 187 4.25 11.27 -10.98
C PRO A 187 4.86 10.07 -11.71
N ASP A 188 5.80 9.41 -11.06
CA ASP A 188 6.62 8.33 -11.61
C ASP A 188 6.37 6.97 -10.92
N ALA A 189 6.01 6.99 -9.63
CA ALA A 189 5.58 5.84 -8.86
C ALA A 189 4.06 5.86 -8.60
N SER A 190 3.44 4.70 -8.81
CA SER A 190 2.02 4.49 -8.48
C SER A 190 1.81 4.44 -6.97
N ILE A 191 0.70 5.01 -6.49
CA ILE A 191 0.26 4.93 -5.09
C ILE A 191 0.18 3.49 -4.59
N TRP A 192 -0.15 2.52 -5.47
CA TRP A 192 -0.21 1.11 -5.11
C TRP A 192 1.17 0.52 -4.76
N SER A 193 2.22 0.99 -5.45
CA SER A 193 3.60 0.59 -5.15
C SER A 193 4.07 1.23 -3.85
N HIS A 194 3.78 2.52 -3.67
CA HIS A 194 4.08 3.27 -2.45
C HIS A 194 3.50 2.58 -1.21
N VAL A 195 2.18 2.37 -1.16
CA VAL A 195 1.53 1.77 0.02
C VAL A 195 1.93 0.31 0.24
N SER A 196 2.29 -0.43 -0.81
CA SER A 196 2.83 -1.78 -0.69
C SER A 196 4.20 -1.77 0.00
N MET A 197 5.07 -0.83 -0.36
CA MET A 197 6.39 -0.64 0.28
C MET A 197 6.24 -0.15 1.72
N THR A 198 5.39 0.86 1.96
CA THR A 198 5.07 1.34 3.31
C THR A 198 4.54 0.21 4.19
N SER A 199 3.66 -0.64 3.67
CA SER A 199 3.13 -1.79 4.41
C SER A 199 4.20 -2.82 4.78
N ALA A 200 5.10 -3.15 3.84
CA ALA A 200 6.20 -4.07 4.11
C ALA A 200 7.13 -3.53 5.20
N LEU A 201 7.51 -2.25 5.10
CA LEU A 201 8.34 -1.55 6.09
C LEU A 201 7.65 -1.42 7.44
N ALA A 202 6.34 -1.11 7.46
CA ALA A 202 5.57 -0.98 8.70
C ALA A 202 5.54 -2.28 9.50
N GLY A 203 5.36 -3.42 8.83
CA GLY A 203 5.46 -4.74 9.48
C GLY A 203 6.86 -5.02 10.02
N ALA A 204 7.90 -4.73 9.24
CA ALA A 204 9.29 -4.94 9.64
C ALA A 204 9.71 -4.05 10.81
N LEU A 205 9.29 -2.77 10.84
CA LEU A 205 9.56 -1.82 11.91
C LEU A 205 8.70 -2.05 13.16
N ALA A 206 7.52 -2.66 13.01
CA ALA A 206 6.71 -3.10 14.13
C ALA A 206 7.37 -4.26 14.89
N GLY A 207 7.94 -5.23 14.17
CA GLY A 207 8.47 -6.46 14.75
C GLY A 207 7.42 -7.56 14.89
N TYR A 208 7.87 -8.82 14.84
CA TYR A 208 6.99 -10.00 14.73
C TYR A 208 6.27 -10.40 16.01
N ASP A 209 6.79 -9.94 17.15
CA ASP A 209 6.41 -10.23 18.52
C ASP A 209 5.77 -9.01 19.23
N LEU A 210 5.50 -7.93 18.49
CA LEU A 210 4.89 -6.72 19.03
C LEU A 210 3.56 -7.02 19.73
N THR A 211 3.45 -6.54 20.97
CA THR A 211 2.28 -6.78 21.82
C THR A 211 1.40 -5.52 21.95
N ALA A 212 0.11 -5.72 22.26
CA ALA A 212 -0.81 -4.62 22.54
C ALA A 212 -0.32 -3.75 23.72
N ALA A 213 0.33 -4.35 24.72
CA ALA A 213 0.89 -3.62 25.86
C ALA A 213 1.99 -2.65 25.42
N GLN A 214 2.88 -3.07 24.52
CA GLN A 214 3.95 -2.24 23.96
C GLN A 214 3.41 -1.10 23.08
N ILE A 215 2.30 -1.32 22.36
CA ILE A 215 1.57 -0.25 21.65
C ILE A 215 1.03 0.80 22.63
N GLN A 216 0.43 0.36 23.74
CA GLN A 216 -0.12 1.28 24.74
C GLN A 216 0.96 2.08 25.44
N ARG A 217 2.00 1.39 25.90
CA ARG A 217 3.14 1.99 26.57
C ARG A 217 4.39 1.15 26.34
N TRP A 218 5.36 1.75 25.68
CA TRP A 218 6.71 1.20 25.63
C TRP A 218 7.35 1.30 27.02
N GLN A 219 7.64 0.16 27.65
CA GLN A 219 8.15 0.10 29.03
C GLN A 219 9.63 -0.28 29.13
N GLY A 220 10.26 -0.70 28.04
CA GLY A 220 11.57 -1.38 28.08
C GLY A 220 12.74 -0.61 27.48
N ASN A 221 13.94 -1.10 27.81
CA ASN A 221 15.18 -0.88 27.07
C ASN A 221 15.29 -1.76 25.82
N ASP A 222 14.22 -2.49 25.46
CA ASP A 222 14.20 -3.33 24.27
C ASP A 222 14.61 -2.52 23.03
N GLU A 223 15.36 -3.16 22.14
CA GLU A 223 15.70 -2.55 20.87
C GLU A 223 14.46 -2.55 19.96
N LEU A 224 14.28 -1.45 19.24
CA LEU A 224 13.25 -1.38 18.22
C LEU A 224 13.57 -2.35 17.09
N SER A 225 12.52 -2.90 16.46
CA SER A 225 12.73 -3.83 15.34
C SER A 225 13.45 -3.14 14.18
N HIS A 226 14.37 -3.87 13.56
CA HIS A 226 15.18 -3.41 12.45
C HIS A 226 14.80 -4.16 11.16
N PRO A 227 14.47 -3.46 10.06
CA PRO A 227 14.16 -4.10 8.79
C PRO A 227 15.44 -4.63 8.11
N TYR A 228 15.36 -5.83 7.53
CA TYR A 228 16.45 -6.44 6.76
C TYR A 228 16.03 -6.65 5.31
N LEU A 229 16.95 -6.40 4.37
CA LEU A 229 16.77 -6.75 2.97
C LEU A 229 17.29 -8.18 2.72
N ALA A 230 16.38 -9.10 2.44
CA ALA A 230 16.73 -10.47 2.06
C ALA A 230 16.76 -10.62 0.53
N VAL A 231 17.84 -11.18 0.00
CA VAL A 231 17.99 -11.48 -1.43
C VAL A 231 18.31 -12.97 -1.58
N PHE A 232 17.58 -13.66 -2.44
CA PHE A 232 17.89 -15.04 -2.82
C PHE A 232 17.97 -15.14 -4.35
N SER A 233 18.78 -16.09 -4.84
CA SER A 233 18.91 -16.37 -6.27
C SER A 233 19.21 -17.84 -6.49
N PHE A 234 18.72 -18.40 -7.59
CA PHE A 234 19.10 -19.73 -8.05
C PHE A 234 20.34 -19.66 -8.94
N SER A 235 21.28 -20.57 -8.74
CA SER A 235 22.46 -20.73 -9.59
C SER A 235 22.89 -22.21 -9.63
N PRO A 236 23.31 -22.76 -10.79
CA PRO A 236 23.39 -22.11 -12.10
C PRO A 236 22.09 -22.28 -12.94
N VAL A 237 21.47 -21.16 -13.36
CA VAL A 237 20.25 -21.20 -14.20
C VAL A 237 20.56 -21.65 -15.63
N GLN A 238 21.64 -21.13 -16.23
CA GLN A 238 21.96 -21.38 -17.64
C GLN A 238 22.32 -22.84 -17.90
N GLU A 239 23.11 -23.45 -17.02
CA GLU A 239 23.54 -24.84 -17.18
C GLU A 239 22.37 -25.83 -17.04
N LEU A 240 21.42 -25.54 -16.14
CA LEU A 240 20.19 -26.32 -16.04
C LEU A 240 19.39 -26.27 -17.35
N ILE A 241 19.18 -25.08 -17.91
CA ILE A 241 18.39 -24.90 -19.14
C ILE A 241 19.11 -25.53 -20.35
N LYS A 242 20.42 -25.30 -20.51
CA LYS A 242 21.24 -25.83 -21.61
C LYS A 242 21.32 -27.36 -21.65
N SER A 243 21.13 -28.03 -20.52
CA SER A 243 21.15 -29.51 -20.47
C SER A 243 19.98 -30.18 -21.22
N SER A 244 19.00 -29.40 -21.67
CA SER A 244 17.80 -29.84 -22.36
C SER A 244 18.10 -30.38 -23.76
N ARG A 245 17.58 -31.58 -24.09
CA ARG A 245 17.74 -32.19 -25.43
C ARG A 245 16.49 -32.09 -26.30
N LYS A 246 15.34 -31.76 -25.72
CA LYS A 246 14.05 -31.56 -26.39
C LYS A 246 13.40 -30.26 -25.92
N MET A 247 12.53 -29.69 -26.75
CA MET A 247 11.75 -28.49 -26.39
C MET A 247 10.94 -28.68 -25.09
N ARG A 248 10.44 -29.90 -24.87
CA ARG A 248 9.74 -30.25 -23.62
C ARG A 248 10.65 -30.17 -22.40
N ASP A 249 11.91 -30.61 -22.51
CA ASP A 249 12.87 -30.59 -21.42
C ASP A 249 13.28 -29.13 -21.12
N PHE A 250 13.45 -28.32 -22.17
CA PHE A 250 13.70 -26.89 -22.07
C PHE A 250 12.57 -26.17 -21.33
N TRP A 251 11.32 -26.40 -21.76
CA TRP A 251 10.15 -25.84 -21.09
C TRP A 251 10.07 -26.30 -19.63
N ALA A 252 10.21 -27.60 -19.38
CA ALA A 252 10.14 -28.18 -18.03
C ALA A 252 11.22 -27.63 -17.10
N GLY A 253 12.46 -27.46 -17.59
CA GLY A 253 13.56 -26.86 -16.82
C GLY A 253 13.26 -25.42 -16.43
N SER A 254 12.76 -24.60 -17.38
CA SER A 254 12.36 -23.22 -17.11
C SER A 254 11.17 -23.13 -16.14
N TRP A 255 10.19 -24.01 -16.29
CA TRP A 255 9.00 -24.09 -15.44
C TRP A 255 9.38 -24.51 -14.01
N LEU A 256 10.29 -25.49 -13.86
CA LEU A 256 10.75 -25.96 -12.56
C LEU A 256 11.43 -24.84 -11.77
N LEU A 257 12.31 -24.06 -12.40
CA LEU A 257 12.94 -22.90 -11.75
C LEU A 257 11.90 -21.87 -11.29
N HIS A 258 10.95 -21.53 -12.16
CA HIS A 258 9.87 -20.62 -11.81
C HIS A 258 9.02 -21.17 -10.65
N TYR A 259 8.67 -22.44 -10.69
CA TYR A 259 7.89 -23.12 -9.65
C TYR A 259 8.60 -23.09 -8.30
N LEU A 260 9.90 -23.39 -8.26
CA LEU A 260 10.69 -23.33 -7.03
C LEU A 260 10.78 -21.90 -6.49
N SER A 261 11.01 -20.90 -7.35
CA SER A 261 10.97 -19.48 -6.96
C SER A 261 9.61 -19.11 -6.37
N ALA A 262 8.52 -19.50 -7.04
CA ALA A 262 7.17 -19.23 -6.58
C ALA A 262 6.88 -19.91 -5.23
N LYS A 263 7.40 -21.13 -4.99
CA LYS A 263 7.27 -21.82 -3.71
C LYS A 263 7.99 -21.09 -2.57
N VAL A 264 9.21 -20.60 -2.82
CA VAL A 264 9.94 -19.78 -1.84
C VAL A 264 9.17 -18.50 -1.55
N CYS A 265 8.78 -17.75 -2.58
CA CYS A 265 8.01 -16.52 -2.43
C CYS A 265 6.67 -16.75 -1.71
N TRP A 266 5.98 -17.85 -2.01
CA TRP A 266 4.74 -18.23 -1.35
C TRP A 266 4.93 -18.52 0.14
N GLN A 267 6.03 -19.20 0.50
CA GLN A 267 6.35 -19.44 1.91
C GLN A 267 6.63 -18.13 2.64
N LEU A 268 7.40 -17.23 2.03
CA LEU A 268 7.68 -15.90 2.58
C LEU A 268 6.40 -15.06 2.72
N ALA A 269 5.53 -15.02 1.71
CA ALA A 269 4.27 -14.28 1.77
C ALA A 269 3.27 -14.86 2.78
N ASN A 270 3.34 -16.16 3.07
CA ASN A 270 2.58 -16.76 4.15
C ASN A 270 3.14 -16.41 5.52
N GLN A 271 4.45 -16.24 5.62
CA GLN A 271 5.09 -15.88 6.86
C GLN A 271 4.85 -14.39 7.16
N TYR A 272 5.12 -13.51 6.20
CA TYR A 272 5.22 -12.05 6.35
C TYR A 272 4.02 -11.25 5.87
#